data_AF-A0A7X3HT10-F1
#
_entry.id   AF-A0A7X3HT10-F1
#
_cell.length_a   1.000
_cell.length_b   1.000
_cell.length_c   1.000
_cell.angle_alpha   90.00
_cell.angle_beta   90.00
_cell.angle_gamma   90.00
#
_symmetry.space_group_name_H-M   'P 1'
#
loop_
_entity.id
_entity.type
_entity.pdbx_description
1 polymer ?
#
loop_
_entity_poly.entity_id
_entity_poly.type
_entity_poly.pdbx_seq_one_letter_code
_entity_poly.pdbx_strand_id
1 'polypeptide(L)'
;MAKSLTRSCDTVYCASDVERNRRIGEVTSNGVVFDYTLAGSLGATFTLIREEGHSDEDLEIAAKELCRDRDVIGKIRIARVE
;
A
#
# COMPACT_ATOMS: atom_id res chain seq x y z
N MET A 1 -2.41 -17.71 -8.57
CA MET A 1 -1.38 -17.56 -7.53
C MET A 1 -1.79 -16.39 -6.65
N ALA A 2 -2.22 -16.65 -5.41
CA ALA A 2 -2.54 -15.57 -4.47
C ALA A 2 -1.23 -14.87 -4.07
N LYS A 3 -1.08 -13.58 -4.42
CA LYS A 3 0.09 -12.79 -4.02
C LYS A 3 -0.03 -12.53 -2.53
N SER A 4 0.84 -13.16 -1.72
CA SER A 4 0.81 -13.01 -0.26
C SER A 4 1.12 -11.57 0.15
N LEU A 5 0.25 -10.99 0.97
CA LEU A 5 0.46 -9.73 1.66
C LEU A 5 1.67 -9.87 2.59
N THR A 6 2.71 -9.07 2.38
CA THR A 6 3.84 -9.06 3.31
C THR A 6 3.52 -8.09 4.45
N ARG A 7 3.15 -8.64 5.62
CA ARG A 7 2.55 -7.89 6.74
C ARG A 7 3.46 -6.90 7.45
N SER A 8 4.75 -6.86 7.14
CA SER A 8 5.69 -5.93 7.76
C SER A 8 6.87 -5.66 6.83
N CYS A 9 7.16 -4.38 6.61
CA CYS A 9 8.42 -3.91 6.06
C CYS A 9 9.00 -2.85 6.98
N ASP A 10 10.34 -2.77 7.04
CA ASP A 10 11.07 -1.80 7.88
C ASP A 10 10.95 -0.35 7.38
N THR A 11 10.12 -0.10 6.36
CA THR A 11 9.86 1.24 5.86
C THR A 11 8.91 1.96 6.80
N VAL A 12 9.36 3.11 7.27
CA VAL A 12 8.59 4.04 8.08
C VAL A 12 8.28 5.26 7.22
N TYR A 13 7.04 5.75 7.30
CA TYR A 13 6.61 6.97 6.65
C TYR A 13 6.33 8.03 7.72
N CYS A 14 6.71 9.28 7.46
CA CYS A 14 6.25 10.37 8.32
C CYS A 14 4.89 10.89 7.83
N ALA A 15 4.18 11.64 8.68
CA ALA A 15 2.89 12.25 8.31
C ALA A 15 2.95 13.08 7.02
N SER A 16 4.08 13.74 6.74
CA SER A 16 4.25 14.53 5.50
C SER A 16 4.31 13.66 4.25
N ASP A 17 4.86 12.45 4.34
CA ASP A 17 4.88 11.51 3.22
C ASP A 17 3.47 10.98 2.92
N VAL A 18 2.72 10.65 3.98
CA VAL A 18 1.32 10.21 3.86
C VAL A 18 0.46 11.28 3.20
N GLU A 19 0.58 12.53 3.67
CA GLU A 19 -0.13 13.66 3.08
C GLU A 19 0.25 13.92 1.64
N ARG A 20 1.53 13.76 1.29
CA ARG A 20 1.99 13.88 -0.10
C ARG A 20 1.31 12.84 -0.99
N ASN A 21 1.34 11.57 -0.59
CA ASN A 21 0.77 10.46 -1.37
C ASN A 21 -0.75 10.61 -1.49
N ARG A 22 -1.41 11.03 -0.41
CA ARG A 22 -2.84 11.38 -0.40
C ARG A 22 -3.17 12.46 -1.44
N ARG A 23 -2.37 13.52 -1.53
CA ARG A 23 -2.60 14.64 -2.47
C ARG A 23 -2.43 14.26 -3.94
N ILE A 24 -1.57 13.29 -4.25
CA ILE A 24 -1.37 12.80 -5.62
C ILE A 24 -2.37 11.69 -5.99
N GLY A 25 -3.27 11.31 -5.07
CA GLY A 25 -4.34 10.35 -5.31
C GLY A 25 -3.95 8.89 -5.08
N GLU A 26 -2.86 8.63 -4.37
CA GLU A 26 -2.43 7.27 -3.99
C GLU A 26 -3.19 6.79 -2.75
N VAL A 27 -4.52 6.69 -2.90
CA VAL A 27 -5.44 6.29 -1.84
C VAL A 27 -6.43 5.29 -2.42
N THR A 28 -6.64 4.19 -1.73
CA THR A 28 -7.67 3.21 -2.11
C THR A 28 -9.07 3.73 -1.78
N SER A 29 -10.10 3.09 -2.32
CA SER A 29 -11.49 3.48 -2.14
C SER A 29 -11.94 3.44 -0.68
N ASN A 30 -11.32 2.60 0.15
CA ASN A 30 -11.55 2.55 1.60
C ASN A 30 -10.64 3.48 2.43
N GLY A 31 -9.90 4.39 1.79
CA GLY A 31 -9.15 5.45 2.48
C GLY A 31 -7.72 5.10 2.87
N VAL A 32 -7.23 3.90 2.54
CA VAL A 32 -5.85 3.50 2.85
C VAL A 32 -4.90 4.16 1.84
N VAL A 33 -3.98 4.97 2.37
CA VAL A 33 -2.92 5.57 1.57
C VAL A 33 -1.90 4.48 1.21
N PHE A 34 -1.40 4.53 -0.01
CA PHE A 34 -0.31 3.67 -0.43
C PHE A 34 0.79 4.49 -1.11
N ASP A 35 1.95 3.86 -1.25
CA ASP A 35 3.04 4.30 -2.10
C ASP A 35 3.31 3.19 -3.12
N TYR A 36 3.85 3.52 -4.29
CA TYR A 36 4.27 2.52 -5.24
C TYR A 36 5.64 2.82 -5.84
N THR A 37 6.38 1.74 -6.08
CA THR A 37 7.63 1.79 -6.83
C THR A 37 7.37 1.38 -8.27
N LEU A 38 8.10 2.00 -9.20
CA LEU A 38 8.02 1.69 -10.62
C LEU A 38 8.18 0.18 -10.86
N ALA A 39 7.39 -0.35 -11.79
CA ALA A 39 7.40 -1.76 -12.13
C ALA A 39 8.77 -2.17 -12.70
N GLY A 40 9.39 -3.16 -12.05
CA GLY A 40 10.55 -3.86 -12.60
C GLY A 40 10.14 -5.16 -13.30
N SER A 41 11.11 -6.04 -13.58
CA SER A 41 10.86 -7.38 -14.14
C SER A 41 9.98 -8.27 -13.26
N LEU A 42 9.88 -7.96 -11.96
CA LEU A 42 9.03 -8.64 -10.98
C LEU A 42 7.68 -7.94 -10.75
N GLY A 43 7.41 -6.84 -11.48
CA GLY A 43 6.24 -5.99 -11.31
C GLY A 43 6.43 -4.86 -10.29
N ALA A 44 5.38 -4.05 -10.08
CA ALA A 44 5.40 -2.94 -9.14
C ALA A 44 5.28 -3.43 -7.70
N THR A 45 5.99 -2.78 -6.78
CA THR A 45 5.77 -2.98 -5.35
C THR A 45 4.90 -1.85 -4.82
N PHE A 46 3.81 -2.22 -4.16
CA PHE A 46 2.93 -1.31 -3.45
C PHE A 46 3.16 -1.43 -1.95
N THR A 47 3.21 -0.31 -1.26
CA THR A 47 3.34 -0.25 0.20
C THR A 47 2.10 0.44 0.75
N LEU A 48 1.24 -0.33 1.41
CA LEU A 48 0.11 0.21 2.15
C LEU A 48 0.62 0.86 3.43
N ILE A 49 0.20 2.09 3.70
CA ILE A 49 0.64 2.85 4.86
C ILE A 49 -0.46 2.77 5.93
N ARG A 50 -0.10 2.16 7.07
CA ARG A 50 -1.00 1.97 8.19
C ARG A 50 -0.99 3.19 9.12
N GLU A 51 -2.07 3.96 9.08
CA GLU A 51 -2.40 5.02 10.04
C GLU A 51 -3.07 4.42 11.30
N GLU A 52 -3.07 5.15 12.42
CA GLU A 52 -3.54 4.65 13.73
C GLU A 52 -4.99 4.14 13.73
N GLY A 53 -5.83 4.63 12.81
CA GLY A 53 -7.23 4.20 12.67
C GLY A 53 -7.45 2.96 11.80
N HIS A 54 -6.44 2.46 11.09
CA HIS A 54 -6.61 1.37 10.13
C HIS A 54 -6.48 -0.02 10.76
N SER A 55 -7.53 -0.82 10.61
CA SER A 55 -7.57 -2.22 11.01
C SER A 55 -6.78 -3.11 10.03
N ASP A 56 -6.52 -4.37 10.41
CA ASP A 56 -5.95 -5.34 9.48
C ASP A 56 -6.90 -5.61 8.29
N GLU A 57 -8.21 -5.56 8.55
CA GLU A 57 -9.24 -5.76 7.52
C GLU A 57 -9.20 -4.65 6.46
N ASP A 58 -9.01 -3.39 6.87
CA ASP A 58 -8.89 -2.26 5.94
C ASP A 58 -7.69 -2.44 5.00
N LEU A 59 -6.56 -2.92 5.53
CA LEU A 59 -5.37 -3.20 4.75
C LEU A 59 -5.58 -4.37 3.78
N GLU A 60 -6.34 -5.39 4.19
CA GLU A 60 -6.69 -6.51 3.31
C GLU A 60 -7.65 -6.09 2.19
N ILE A 61 -8.62 -5.22 2.46
CA ILE A 61 -9.51 -4.63 1.44
C ILE A 61 -8.68 -3.82 0.45
N ALA A 62 -7.83 -2.92 0.94
CA ALA A 62 -6.95 -2.10 0.11
C ALA A 62 -6.02 -2.95 -0.77
N ALA A 63 -5.44 -4.02 -0.21
CA ALA A 63 -4.60 -4.94 -0.97
C ALA A 63 -5.37 -5.68 -2.07
N LYS A 64 -6.61 -6.11 -1.79
CA LYS A 64 -7.48 -6.76 -2.78
C LYS A 64 -7.87 -5.79 -3.88
N GLU A 65 -8.18 -4.54 -3.54
CA GLU A 65 -8.48 -3.48 -4.50
C GLU A 65 -7.28 -3.25 -5.44
N LEU A 66 -6.08 -3.06 -4.91
CA LEU A 66 -4.88 -2.93 -5.73
C LEU A 66 -4.68 -4.15 -6.65
N CYS A 67 -4.85 -5.38 -6.11
CA CYS A 67 -4.77 -6.62 -6.89
C CYS A 67 -5.77 -6.70 -8.04
N ARG A 68 -6.92 -6.04 -7.92
CA ARG A 68 -7.95 -5.99 -8.96
C ARG A 68 -7.70 -4.87 -9.97
N ASP A 69 -7.25 -3.71 -9.50
CA ASP A 69 -7.22 -2.48 -10.28
C ASP A 69 -5.86 -2.22 -10.96
N ARG A 70 -4.80 -2.95 -10.57
CA ARG A 70 -3.45 -2.81 -11.13
C ARG A 70 -3.00 -4.07 -11.85
N ASP A 71 -2.67 -3.91 -13.13
CA ASP A 71 -2.29 -5.03 -14.02
C ASP A 71 -0.99 -5.73 -13.59
N VAL A 72 -0.01 -4.98 -13.07
CA VAL A 72 1.34 -5.50 -12.80
C VAL A 72 1.75 -5.32 -11.34
N ILE A 73 1.27 -6.21 -10.49
CA ILE A 73 1.68 -6.26 -9.08
C ILE A 73 2.75 -7.32 -8.86
N GLY A 74 3.89 -6.93 -8.33
CA GLY A 74 4.90 -7.86 -7.82
C GLY A 74 4.65 -8.21 -6.36
N LYS A 75 4.62 -7.19 -5.50
CA LYS A 75 4.54 -7.36 -4.05
C LYS A 75 3.67 -6.27 -3.42
N ILE A 76 2.94 -6.63 -2.37
CA ILE A 76 2.26 -5.67 -1.50
C ILE A 76 2.85 -5.79 -0.09
N ARG A 77 3.24 -4.65 0.48
CA ARG A 77 3.83 -4.50 1.82
C ARG A 77 2.94 -3.64 2.70
N ILE A 78 3.13 -3.75 4.00
CA ILE A 78 2.51 -2.86 4.98
C ILE A 78 3.63 -2.12 5.73
N ALA A 79 3.54 -0.80 5.74
CA ALA A 79 4.38 0.12 6.50
C ALA A 79 3.55 0.79 7.60
N ARG A 80 4.22 1.37 8.61
CA ARG A 80 3.58 2.17 9.66
C ARG A 80 4.01 3.62 9.54
N VAL A 81 3.19 4.50 10.14
CA VAL A 81 3.52 5.91 10.31
C VAL A 81 4.22 6.09 11.66
N GLU A 82 5.32 6.87 11.68
CA GLU A 82 5.96 7.39 12.91
C GLU A 82 5.96 8.92 12.93
#